data_AF-A0A443YG06-F1
#
_entry.id   AF-A0A443YG06-F1
#
_cell.length_a   1.000
_cell.length_b   1.000
_cell.length_c   1.000
_cell.angle_alpha   90.00
_cell.angle_beta   90.00
_cell.angle_gamma   90.00
#
_symmetry.space_group_name_H-M   'P 1'
#
loop_
_entity.id
_entity.type
_entity.pdbx_description
1 polymer ?
#
loop_
_entity_poly.entity_id
_entity_poly.type
_entity_poly.pdbx_seq_one_letter_code
_entity_poly.pdbx_strand_id
1 'polypeptide(L)'
;MKQFILILICLFVVGCTSAKKKLSSDSIVKPSELSDMSASEVESALVKGHPANYFTLAAKLFSEGKKQEGVKWFYVGQIRYRAYLQANPSLKPSEDPALFSSLMYSVGTPLNEYIGGDIDEWIATIDEAVQWHNNNPDYFLDKDKNEEVYESVLSGVEKLKKHIVDNQDSIRKKRVENGLENR
;
A
#
# COMPACT_ATOMS: atom_id res chain seq x y z
N MET A 1 -35.20 68.44 -2.68
CA MET A 1 -33.75 68.57 -2.35
C MET A 1 -33.19 67.16 -2.24
N LYS A 2 -32.65 66.64 -3.35
CA LYS A 2 -31.20 66.51 -3.64
C LYS A 2 -30.49 65.41 -2.82
N GLN A 3 -30.22 64.29 -3.54
CA GLN A 3 -29.01 63.45 -3.49
C GLN A 3 -28.75 62.67 -2.17
N PHE A 4 -28.18 61.46 -2.13
CA PHE A 4 -27.18 60.80 -2.97
C PHE A 4 -27.40 59.29 -3.04
N ILE A 5 -27.12 58.75 -4.22
CA ILE A 5 -26.91 57.33 -4.50
C ILE A 5 -25.59 56.90 -3.86
N LEU A 6 -25.59 55.81 -3.09
CA LEU A 6 -24.38 55.07 -2.75
C LEU A 6 -24.62 53.58 -3.04
N ILE A 7 -24.26 53.17 -4.26
CA ILE A 7 -24.23 51.77 -4.66
C ILE A 7 -22.97 51.16 -4.06
N LEU A 8 -23.12 50.39 -2.99
CA LEU A 8 -22.06 49.57 -2.41
C LEU A 8 -21.97 48.28 -3.23
N ILE A 9 -21.01 48.23 -4.16
CA ILE A 9 -20.67 47.01 -4.90
C ILE A 9 -19.90 46.10 -3.93
N CYS A 10 -20.61 45.18 -3.27
CA CYS A 10 -19.99 44.05 -2.59
C CYS A 10 -19.52 43.03 -3.63
N LEU A 11 -18.26 43.13 -4.04
CA LEU A 11 -17.52 42.05 -4.70
C LEU A 11 -17.38 40.89 -3.71
N PHE A 12 -18.34 39.96 -3.73
CA PHE A 12 -18.16 38.64 -3.15
C PHE A 12 -17.19 37.84 -4.04
N VAL A 13 -15.90 37.95 -3.74
CA VAL A 13 -14.94 36.94 -4.20
C VAL A 13 -15.23 35.68 -3.39
N VAL A 14 -16.02 34.77 -3.97
CA VAL A 14 -16.18 33.41 -3.47
C VAL A 14 -14.85 32.70 -3.71
N GLY A 15 -13.94 32.83 -2.75
CA GLY A 15 -12.79 31.96 -2.66
C GLY A 15 -13.27 30.57 -2.27
N CYS A 16 -13.36 29.66 -3.25
CA CYS A 16 -13.39 28.23 -2.96
C CYS A 16 -12.04 27.82 -2.38
N THR A 17 -11.81 28.07 -1.09
CA THR A 17 -10.74 27.43 -0.36
C THR A 17 -11.14 25.98 -0.16
N SER A 18 -10.65 25.09 -1.03
CA SER A 18 -10.70 23.65 -0.80
C SER A 18 -9.89 23.38 0.47
N ALA A 19 -10.57 23.13 1.59
CA ALA A 19 -9.93 22.84 2.85
C ALA A 19 -9.16 21.52 2.70
N LYS A 20 -7.81 21.61 2.66
CA LYS A 20 -6.95 20.42 2.66
C LYS A 20 -7.25 19.60 3.92
N LYS A 21 -7.93 18.48 3.77
CA LYS A 21 -8.24 17.54 4.85
C LYS A 21 -6.92 16.99 5.38
N LYS A 22 -6.53 17.39 6.59
CA LYS A 22 -5.31 16.88 7.24
C LYS A 22 -5.53 15.39 7.55
N LEU A 23 -4.78 14.53 6.86
CA LEU A 23 -4.79 13.09 7.10
C LEU A 23 -4.26 12.80 8.51
N SER A 24 -4.99 11.99 9.29
CA SER A 24 -4.50 11.49 10.58
C SER A 24 -3.50 10.35 10.34
N SER A 25 -2.50 10.18 11.22
CA SER A 25 -1.52 9.09 11.15
C SER A 25 -2.17 7.70 11.15
N ASP A 26 -3.34 7.57 11.75
CA ASP A 26 -4.02 6.27 11.90
C ASP A 26 -5.07 6.04 10.80
N SER A 27 -5.21 6.98 9.86
CA SER A 27 -6.27 6.91 8.86
C SER A 27 -5.92 5.98 7.70
N ILE A 28 -6.87 5.10 7.39
CA ILE A 28 -6.87 4.31 6.16
C ILE A 28 -7.46 5.18 5.05
N VAL A 29 -6.67 5.42 4.00
CA VAL A 29 -7.06 6.21 2.83
C VAL A 29 -7.93 5.37 1.91
N LYS A 30 -9.00 5.95 1.36
CA LYS A 30 -9.83 5.28 0.35
C LYS A 30 -9.23 5.40 -1.05
N PRO A 31 -9.51 4.46 -1.98
CA PRO A 31 -9.02 4.56 -3.35
C PRO A 31 -9.40 5.87 -4.06
N SER A 32 -10.61 6.39 -3.79
CA SER A 32 -11.07 7.67 -4.35
C SER A 32 -10.27 8.86 -3.83
N GLU A 33 -9.84 8.82 -2.56
CA GLU A 33 -9.03 9.89 -1.97
C GLU A 33 -7.61 9.91 -2.55
N LEU A 34 -7.05 8.74 -2.91
CA LEU A 34 -5.73 8.66 -3.57
C LEU A 34 -5.69 9.32 -4.94
N SER A 35 -6.81 9.35 -5.69
CA SER A 35 -6.85 9.94 -7.03
C SER A 35 -6.68 11.46 -7.03
N ASP A 36 -7.03 12.11 -5.92
CA ASP A 36 -6.95 13.57 -5.77
C ASP A 36 -5.61 14.00 -5.13
N MET A 37 -4.77 13.04 -4.71
CA MET A 37 -3.51 13.29 -4.02
C MET A 37 -2.35 13.42 -5.01
N SER A 38 -1.47 14.38 -4.76
CA SER A 38 -0.14 14.44 -5.40
C SER A 38 0.72 13.24 -5.00
N ALA A 39 1.75 12.93 -5.79
CA ALA A 39 2.69 11.86 -5.46
C ALA A 39 3.30 12.01 -4.05
N SER A 40 3.66 13.24 -3.65
CA SER A 40 4.17 13.53 -2.31
C SER A 40 3.13 13.33 -1.20
N GLU A 41 1.85 13.59 -1.49
CA GLU A 41 0.77 13.34 -0.54
C GLU A 41 0.54 11.83 -0.38
N VAL A 42 0.59 11.06 -1.47
CA VAL A 42 0.51 9.59 -1.43
C VAL A 42 1.67 9.03 -0.62
N GLU A 43 2.91 9.43 -0.92
CA GLU A 43 4.09 8.97 -0.18
C GLU A 43 3.98 9.31 1.31
N SER A 44 3.56 10.52 1.66
CA SER A 44 3.35 10.89 3.06
C SER A 44 2.27 10.05 3.74
N ALA A 45 1.22 9.63 3.03
CA ALA A 45 0.18 8.75 3.56
C ALA A 45 0.64 7.29 3.70
N LEU A 46 1.68 6.88 2.97
CA LEU A 46 2.31 5.57 3.10
C LEU A 46 3.28 5.51 4.28
N VAL A 47 4.18 6.49 4.42
CA VAL A 47 5.24 6.44 5.45
C VAL A 47 4.79 6.91 6.83
N LYS A 48 3.67 7.64 6.94
CA LYS A 48 3.09 8.09 8.23
C LYS A 48 1.76 7.43 8.58
N GLY A 49 1.17 6.73 7.61
CA GLY A 49 -0.19 6.21 7.70
C GLY A 49 -0.23 4.74 8.09
N HIS A 50 -1.44 4.26 8.38
CA HIS A 50 -1.70 2.85 8.64
C HIS A 50 -1.20 1.94 7.48
N PRO A 51 -0.60 0.76 7.75
CA PRO A 51 -0.04 -0.11 6.70
C PRO A 51 -1.07 -0.65 5.70
N ALA A 52 -2.37 -0.56 5.99
CA ALA A 52 -3.43 -0.84 5.02
C ALA A 52 -3.43 0.12 3.79
N ASN A 53 -2.82 1.31 3.90
CA ASN A 53 -2.73 2.27 2.80
C ASN A 53 -1.95 1.72 1.60
N TYR A 54 -0.96 0.87 1.84
CA TYR A 54 -0.21 0.19 0.79
C TYR A 54 -1.10 -0.76 -0.03
N PHE A 55 -2.03 -1.46 0.62
CA PHE A 55 -2.98 -2.36 -0.05
C PHE A 55 -4.01 -1.58 -0.87
N THR A 56 -4.44 -0.42 -0.37
CA THR A 56 -5.32 0.50 -1.11
C THR A 56 -4.65 0.99 -2.38
N LEU A 57 -3.37 1.42 -2.29
CA LEU A 57 -2.59 1.84 -3.45
C LEU A 57 -2.37 0.68 -4.42
N ALA A 58 -2.02 -0.49 -3.91
CA ALA A 58 -1.82 -1.70 -4.70
C ALA A 58 -3.06 -2.05 -5.53
N ALA A 59 -4.24 -2.09 -4.90
CA ALA A 59 -5.50 -2.38 -5.56
C ALA A 59 -5.84 -1.34 -6.64
N LYS A 60 -5.64 -0.05 -6.33
CA LYS A 60 -5.86 1.05 -7.28
C LYS A 60 -4.98 0.89 -8.51
N LEU A 61 -3.66 0.79 -8.33
CA LEU A 61 -2.70 0.67 -9.43
C LEU A 61 -2.98 -0.57 -10.28
N PHE A 62 -3.32 -1.69 -9.64
CA PHE A 62 -3.66 -2.91 -10.35
C PHE A 62 -4.91 -2.75 -11.21
N SER A 63 -5.96 -2.08 -10.69
CA SER A 63 -7.18 -1.77 -11.45
C SER A 63 -6.96 -0.81 -12.61
N GLU A 64 -5.93 0.03 -12.54
CA GLU A 64 -5.52 0.98 -13.59
C GLU A 64 -4.57 0.37 -14.62
N GLY A 65 -4.32 -0.94 -14.55
CA GLY A 65 -3.42 -1.65 -15.47
C GLY A 65 -1.93 -1.54 -15.12
N LYS A 66 -1.56 -0.78 -14.07
CA LYS A 66 -0.19 -0.71 -13.53
C LYS A 66 0.09 -1.90 -12.61
N LYS A 67 -0.07 -3.11 -13.13
CA LYS A 67 -0.15 -4.34 -12.34
C LYS A 67 1.13 -4.62 -11.55
N GLN A 68 2.30 -4.59 -12.19
CA GLN A 68 3.58 -4.81 -11.52
C GLN A 68 3.82 -3.79 -10.39
N GLU A 69 3.55 -2.50 -10.64
CA GLU A 69 3.66 -1.45 -9.63
C GLU A 69 2.70 -1.70 -8.46
N GLY A 70 1.47 -2.16 -8.74
CA GLY A 70 0.52 -2.57 -7.71
C GLY A 70 1.06 -3.73 -6.85
N VAL A 71 1.67 -4.74 -7.47
CA VAL A 71 2.28 -5.88 -6.76
C VAL A 71 3.45 -5.44 -5.88
N LYS A 72 4.30 -4.52 -6.36
CA LYS A 72 5.36 -3.92 -5.53
C LYS A 72 4.79 -3.33 -4.26
N TRP A 73 3.79 -2.45 -4.38
CA TRP A 73 3.20 -1.80 -3.20
C TRP A 73 2.49 -2.78 -2.28
N PHE A 74 1.91 -3.86 -2.81
CA PHE A 74 1.39 -4.96 -2.01
C PHE A 74 2.49 -5.64 -1.18
N TYR A 75 3.67 -5.90 -1.75
CA TYR A 75 4.79 -6.46 -0.99
C TYR A 75 5.36 -5.51 0.06
N VAL A 76 5.47 -4.20 -0.25
CA VAL A 76 5.83 -3.20 0.75
C VAL A 76 4.81 -3.18 1.89
N GLY A 77 3.52 -3.22 1.56
CA GLY A 77 2.43 -3.30 2.52
C GLY A 77 2.53 -4.52 3.42
N GLN A 78 2.82 -5.69 2.86
CA GLN A 78 3.05 -6.90 3.65
C GLN A 78 4.19 -6.74 4.65
N ILE A 79 5.32 -6.16 4.25
CA ILE A 79 6.46 -5.92 5.16
C ILE A 79 6.03 -5.04 6.33
N ARG A 80 5.41 -3.90 6.05
CA ARG A 80 4.99 -2.93 7.08
C ARG A 80 3.89 -3.47 7.99
N TYR A 81 2.89 -4.13 7.43
CA TYR A 81 1.77 -4.65 8.21
C TYR A 81 2.18 -5.85 9.07
N ARG A 82 2.99 -6.78 8.54
CA ARG A 82 3.48 -7.91 9.34
C ARG A 82 4.33 -7.44 10.52
N ALA A 83 5.18 -6.43 10.32
CA ALA A 83 5.94 -5.83 11.40
C ALA A 83 5.03 -5.20 12.45
N TYR A 84 4.00 -4.44 12.02
CA TYR A 84 3.01 -3.87 12.94
C TYR A 84 2.31 -4.93 13.79
N LEU A 85 1.86 -6.04 13.18
CA LEU A 85 1.22 -7.13 13.91
C LEU A 85 2.18 -7.83 14.88
N GLN A 86 3.43 -8.05 14.48
CA GLN A 86 4.44 -8.69 15.31
C GLN A 86 4.86 -7.81 16.51
N ALA A 87 4.94 -6.50 16.33
CA ALA A 87 5.21 -5.55 17.40
C ALA A 87 4.02 -5.38 18.38
N ASN A 88 2.81 -5.78 17.97
CA ASN A 88 1.57 -5.62 18.74
C ASN A 88 0.82 -6.96 18.94
N PRO A 89 1.42 -7.94 19.63
CA PRO A 89 0.85 -9.29 19.75
C PRO A 89 -0.45 -9.36 20.59
N SER A 90 -0.78 -8.29 21.31
CA SER A 90 -1.98 -8.19 22.16
C SER A 90 -3.22 -7.66 21.42
N LEU A 91 -3.10 -7.30 20.14
CA LEU A 91 -4.25 -6.88 19.32
C LEU A 91 -5.31 -7.96 19.28
N LYS A 92 -6.59 -7.55 19.31
CA LYS A 92 -7.66 -8.54 19.25
C LYS A 92 -7.69 -9.19 17.87
N PRO A 93 -8.00 -10.49 17.75
CA PRO A 93 -8.09 -11.15 16.45
C PRO A 93 -9.06 -10.48 15.47
N SER A 94 -10.10 -9.79 15.96
CA SER A 94 -11.10 -9.09 15.16
C SER A 94 -10.69 -7.68 14.70
N GLU A 95 -9.53 -7.19 15.12
CA GLU A 95 -9.01 -5.87 14.74
C GLU A 95 -8.06 -6.03 13.52
N ASP A 96 -6.87 -5.46 13.58
CA ASP A 96 -5.86 -5.51 12.52
C ASP A 96 -5.48 -6.91 12.01
N PRO A 97 -5.43 -7.98 12.82
CA PRO A 97 -5.23 -9.33 12.29
C PRO A 97 -6.31 -9.77 11.30
N ALA A 98 -7.58 -9.45 11.56
CA ALA A 98 -8.69 -9.74 10.65
C ALA A 98 -8.63 -8.85 9.40
N LEU A 99 -8.32 -7.57 9.57
CA LEU A 99 -8.17 -6.65 8.43
C LEU A 99 -7.03 -7.09 7.50
N PHE A 100 -5.86 -7.39 8.05
CA PHE A 100 -4.73 -7.91 7.27
C PHE A 100 -5.11 -9.19 6.52
N SER A 101 -5.78 -10.13 7.18
CA SER A 101 -6.24 -11.37 6.54
C SER A 101 -7.22 -11.10 5.39
N SER A 102 -8.16 -10.17 5.59
CA SER A 102 -9.11 -9.76 4.56
C SER A 102 -8.41 -9.12 3.34
N LEU A 103 -7.42 -8.27 3.57
CA LEU A 103 -6.65 -7.61 2.50
C LEU A 103 -5.75 -8.61 1.75
N MET A 104 -5.10 -9.53 2.47
CA MET A 104 -4.31 -10.60 1.86
C MET A 104 -5.16 -11.48 0.95
N TYR A 105 -6.42 -11.73 1.31
CA TYR A 105 -7.35 -12.46 0.46
C TYR A 105 -7.85 -11.60 -0.72
N SER A 106 -8.54 -10.50 -0.43
CA SER A 106 -9.26 -9.70 -1.43
C SER A 106 -8.36 -8.95 -2.41
N VAL A 107 -7.24 -8.40 -1.94
CA VAL A 107 -6.25 -7.71 -2.77
C VAL A 107 -5.15 -8.68 -3.22
N GLY A 108 -4.66 -9.51 -2.30
CA GLY A 108 -3.53 -10.39 -2.59
C GLY A 108 -3.82 -11.46 -3.64
N THR A 109 -5.03 -12.04 -3.67
CA THR A 109 -5.36 -13.12 -4.63
C THR A 109 -5.16 -12.71 -6.09
N PRO A 110 -5.82 -11.65 -6.63
CA PRO A 110 -5.63 -11.27 -8.03
C PRO A 110 -4.20 -10.81 -8.35
N LEU A 111 -3.52 -10.17 -7.39
CA LEU A 111 -2.14 -9.72 -7.56
C LEU A 111 -1.17 -10.91 -7.64
N ASN A 112 -1.34 -11.91 -6.78
CA ASN A 112 -0.53 -13.12 -6.74
C ASN A 112 -0.77 -14.01 -7.98
N GLU A 113 -2.01 -14.07 -8.47
CA GLU A 113 -2.33 -14.75 -9.73
C GLU A 113 -1.58 -14.12 -10.92
N TYR A 114 -1.56 -12.78 -10.98
CA TYR A 114 -0.82 -12.04 -12.02
C TYR A 114 0.70 -12.24 -11.93
N ILE A 115 1.28 -11.95 -10.76
CA ILE A 115 2.74 -11.94 -10.63
C ILE A 115 3.32 -13.34 -10.70
N GLY A 116 2.59 -14.35 -10.21
CA GLY A 116 3.04 -15.74 -10.30
C GLY A 116 3.14 -16.26 -11.74
N GLY A 117 2.61 -15.53 -12.73
CA GLY A 117 2.75 -15.87 -14.15
C GLY A 117 4.17 -15.67 -14.66
N ASP A 118 4.94 -14.79 -14.04
CA ASP A 118 6.33 -14.50 -14.40
C ASP A 118 7.18 -14.53 -13.13
N ILE A 119 7.94 -15.61 -12.97
CA ILE A 119 8.72 -15.86 -11.75
C ILE A 119 9.89 -14.89 -11.61
N ASP A 120 10.49 -14.48 -12.73
CA ASP A 120 11.63 -13.56 -12.68
C ASP A 120 11.13 -12.15 -12.33
N GLU A 121 10.00 -11.73 -12.90
CA GLU A 121 9.30 -10.50 -12.51
C GLU A 121 8.86 -10.55 -11.05
N TRP A 122 8.43 -11.71 -10.56
CA TRP A 122 8.05 -11.90 -9.17
C TRP A 122 9.22 -11.66 -8.21
N ILE A 123 10.37 -12.29 -8.48
CA ILE A 123 11.59 -12.13 -7.68
C ILE A 123 12.05 -10.67 -7.69
N ALA A 124 12.12 -10.05 -8.88
CA ALA A 124 12.52 -8.65 -9.03
C ALA A 124 11.59 -7.70 -8.26
N THR A 125 10.27 -7.95 -8.30
CA THR A 125 9.28 -7.13 -7.59
C THR A 125 9.42 -7.23 -6.07
N ILE A 126 9.78 -8.42 -5.55
CA ILE A 126 10.08 -8.58 -4.12
C ILE A 126 11.34 -7.79 -3.74
N ASP A 127 12.40 -7.86 -4.55
CA ASP A 127 13.63 -7.11 -4.31
C ASP A 127 13.40 -5.59 -4.34
N GLU A 128 12.60 -5.10 -5.28
CA GLU A 128 12.21 -3.68 -5.34
C GLU A 128 11.41 -3.23 -4.10
N ALA A 129 10.51 -4.08 -3.59
CA ALA A 129 9.73 -3.79 -2.39
C ALA A 129 10.64 -3.73 -1.14
N VAL A 130 11.59 -4.67 -1.01
CA VAL A 130 12.57 -4.68 0.07
C VAL A 130 13.49 -3.46 -0.02
N GLN A 131 13.99 -3.14 -1.21
CA GLN A 131 14.83 -1.96 -1.44
C GLN A 131 14.08 -0.67 -1.07
N TRP A 132 12.82 -0.53 -1.50
CA TRP A 132 12.00 0.62 -1.13
C TRP A 132 11.81 0.70 0.39
N HIS A 133 11.46 -0.41 1.04
CA HIS A 133 11.34 -0.46 2.50
C HIS A 133 12.63 -0.02 3.21
N ASN A 134 13.79 -0.48 2.72
CA ASN A 134 15.09 -0.15 3.30
C ASN A 134 15.39 1.34 3.20
N ASN A 135 15.10 1.94 2.06
CA ASN A 135 15.43 3.34 1.76
C ASN A 135 14.41 4.36 2.29
N ASN A 136 13.28 3.91 2.84
CA ASN A 136 12.21 4.80 3.27
C ASN A 136 11.90 4.64 4.77
N PRO A 137 11.56 5.75 5.46
CA PRO A 137 11.16 5.70 6.85
C PRO A 137 9.83 4.96 7.00
N ASP A 138 9.57 4.53 8.23
CA ASP A 138 8.21 4.23 8.68
C ASP A 138 7.99 4.91 10.00
N TYR A 139 7.23 5.99 9.96
CA TYR A 139 6.86 6.79 11.10
C TYR A 139 5.61 6.24 11.81
N PHE A 140 4.88 5.31 11.20
CA PHE A 140 3.72 4.68 11.82
C PHE A 140 4.16 3.70 12.90
N LEU A 141 5.03 2.72 12.56
CA LEU A 141 5.57 1.81 13.56
C LEU A 141 6.81 2.36 14.28
N ASP A 142 7.49 3.35 13.70
CA ASP A 142 8.83 3.80 14.12
C ASP A 142 9.89 2.72 13.81
N LYS A 143 10.45 2.78 12.59
CA LYS A 143 11.40 1.80 12.05
C LYS A 143 12.61 1.60 12.96
N ASP A 144 13.17 2.69 13.49
CA ASP A 144 14.40 2.67 14.30
C ASP A 144 14.17 2.00 15.66
N LYS A 145 12.94 2.08 16.20
CA LYS A 145 12.58 1.39 17.45
C LYS A 145 12.20 -0.08 17.27
N ASN A 146 11.98 -0.52 16.03
CA ASN A 146 11.44 -1.84 15.71
C ASN A 146 12.34 -2.60 14.72
N GLU A 147 13.65 -2.31 14.72
CA GLU A 147 14.61 -2.92 13.80
C GLU A 147 14.58 -4.46 13.84
N GLU A 148 14.63 -5.07 15.03
CA GLU A 148 14.59 -6.54 15.18
C GLU A 148 13.29 -7.16 14.63
N VAL A 149 12.16 -6.46 14.78
CA VAL A 149 10.88 -6.89 14.21
C VAL A 149 10.96 -6.86 12.69
N TYR A 150 11.53 -5.79 12.12
CA TYR A 150 11.71 -5.68 10.68
C TYR A 150 12.69 -6.70 10.11
N GLU A 151 13.80 -6.97 10.79
CA GLU A 151 14.75 -8.02 10.41
C GLU A 151 14.09 -9.40 10.36
N SER A 152 13.24 -9.71 11.34
CA SER A 152 12.46 -10.95 11.39
C SER A 152 11.53 -11.08 10.17
N VAL A 153 10.79 -10.02 9.84
CA VAL A 153 9.89 -9.98 8.68
C VAL A 153 10.66 -10.10 7.37
N LEU A 154 11.76 -9.36 7.20
CA LEU A 154 12.61 -9.40 6.01
C LEU A 154 13.24 -10.78 5.82
N SER A 155 13.66 -11.47 6.89
CA SER A 155 14.09 -12.87 6.83
C SER A 155 12.99 -13.79 6.29
N GLY A 156 11.73 -13.56 6.67
CA GLY A 156 10.58 -14.27 6.13
C GLY A 156 10.37 -14.03 4.62
N VAL A 157 10.55 -12.78 4.17
CA VAL A 157 10.47 -12.42 2.74
C VAL A 157 11.58 -13.10 1.94
N GLU A 158 12.81 -13.14 2.47
CA GLU A 158 13.93 -13.85 1.83
C GLU A 158 13.68 -15.35 1.71
N LYS A 159 13.09 -15.97 2.75
CA LYS A 159 12.67 -17.38 2.68
C LYS A 159 11.60 -17.61 1.62
N LEU A 160 10.65 -16.70 1.45
CA LEU A 160 9.66 -16.76 0.37
C LEU A 160 10.34 -16.69 -1.01
N LYS A 161 11.25 -15.72 -1.21
CA LYS A 161 12.00 -15.58 -2.47
C LYS A 161 12.78 -16.86 -2.80
N LYS A 162 13.49 -17.41 -1.81
CA LYS A 162 14.17 -18.70 -1.94
C LYS A 162 13.20 -19.84 -2.29
N HIS A 163 12.04 -19.90 -1.62
CA HIS A 163 11.03 -20.92 -1.92
C HIS A 163 10.55 -20.82 -3.38
N ILE A 164 10.31 -19.61 -3.89
CA ILE A 164 9.91 -19.40 -5.29
C ILE A 164 10.98 -19.95 -6.25
N VAL A 165 12.26 -19.60 -6.01
CA VAL A 165 13.40 -20.08 -6.83
C VAL A 165 13.59 -21.60 -6.75
N ASP A 166 13.47 -22.18 -5.55
CA ASP A 166 13.67 -23.62 -5.38
C ASP A 166 12.50 -24.44 -5.98
N ASN A 167 11.34 -23.82 -6.22
CA ASN A 167 10.10 -24.51 -6.62
C ASN A 167 9.52 -24.01 -7.95
N GLN A 168 10.29 -23.32 -8.78
CA GLN A 168 9.77 -22.65 -9.99
C GLN A 168 8.98 -23.59 -10.91
N ASP A 169 9.51 -24.78 -11.17
CA ASP A 169 8.86 -25.76 -12.06
C ASP A 169 7.55 -26.28 -11.47
N SER A 170 7.51 -26.50 -10.15
CA SER A 170 6.28 -26.90 -9.45
C SER A 170 5.23 -25.79 -9.51
N ILE A 171 5.65 -24.53 -9.35
CA ILE A 171 4.78 -23.36 -9.46
C ILE A 171 4.19 -23.29 -10.88
N ARG A 172 5.03 -23.32 -11.92
CA ARG A 172 4.58 -23.28 -13.33
C ARG A 172 3.59 -24.41 -13.64
N LYS A 173 3.88 -25.63 -13.17
CA LYS A 173 3.00 -26.80 -13.35
C LYS A 173 1.64 -26.60 -12.68
N LYS A 174 1.62 -26.23 -11.40
CA LYS A 174 0.38 -26.00 -10.63
C LYS A 174 -0.46 -24.88 -11.24
N ARG A 175 0.17 -23.85 -11.81
CA ARG A 175 -0.54 -22.79 -12.53
C ARG A 175 -1.30 -23.34 -13.73
N VAL A 176 -0.65 -24.15 -14.57
CA VAL A 176 -1.32 -24.81 -15.71
C VAL A 176 -2.47 -25.71 -15.24
N GLU A 177 -2.26 -26.50 -14.18
CA GLU A 177 -3.31 -27.35 -13.59
C GLU A 177 -4.53 -26.55 -13.12
N ASN A 178 -4.31 -25.31 -12.68
CA ASN A 178 -5.36 -24.39 -12.24
C ASN A 178 -5.91 -23.49 -13.36
N GLY A 179 -5.51 -23.69 -14.62
CA GLY A 179 -5.94 -22.87 -15.75
C GLY A 179 -5.37 -21.45 -15.76
N LEU A 180 -4.25 -21.23 -15.05
CA LEU A 180 -3.54 -19.96 -14.99
C LEU A 180 -2.39 -19.93 -16.01
N GLU A 181 -2.18 -18.77 -16.62
CA GLU A 181 -1.11 -18.52 -17.59
C GLU A 181 0.28 -18.48 -16.94
N ASN A 182 1.29 -18.96 -17.64
CA ASN A 182 2.69 -18.60 -17.42
C ASN A 182 3.08 -17.64 -18.55
N ARG A 183 3.51 -16.42 -18.20
CA ARG A 183 3.81 -15.33 -19.15
C ARG A 183 5.29 -15.33 -19.53
#